data_AF-A0A356DXN9-F1
#
_entry.id   AF-A0A356DXN9-F1
#
_cell.length_a   1.000
_cell.length_b   1.000
_cell.length_c   1.000
_cell.angle_alpha   90.00
_cell.angle_beta   90.00
_cell.angle_gamma   90.00
#
_symmetry.space_group_name_H-M   'P 1'
#
loop_
_entity.id
_entity.type
_entity.pdbx_description
1 polymer ?
#
loop_
_entity_poly.entity_id
_entity_poly.type
_entity_poly.pdbx_seq_one_letter_code
_entity_poly.pdbx_strand_id
1 'polypeptide(L)'
;PLTSLLRIEDPEGDDFGPGTYTYPTDGVFKAGDFDLTFFDLSSDGANLYFTFGIKAEIANGWGSPSGFSVQSLDVYIDKDPGSATGARMLLPGRNAALVADNGWDIALWIEGWTPQVVVLDADGLPVNFTEATSAMKVYVDNSQNAIVASVPVEFFGEGEPATWAYAVALLGQEGYPAAGVWRVRDISLKSEAYRFGGAPADNNHTRIIDLLIPEGAETDQQTALGTYPSSASPVDGKGPDDFAIVPVILVEN
;
A
#
# COMPACT_ATOMS: atom_id res chain seq x y z
N PRO A 1 -22.18 16.33 -2.47
CA PRO A 1 -21.83 16.05 -1.06
C PRO A 1 -21.00 14.77 -1.05
N LEU A 2 -20.07 14.63 -0.10
CA LEU A 2 -19.27 13.42 0.01
C LEU A 2 -20.10 12.30 0.67
N THR A 3 -20.11 11.12 0.06
CA THR A 3 -20.77 9.91 0.54
C THR A 3 -19.68 8.90 0.89
N SER A 4 -19.59 8.50 2.16
CA SER A 4 -18.69 7.40 2.57
C SER A 4 -19.23 6.08 2.02
N LEU A 5 -18.33 5.28 1.45
CA LEU A 5 -18.60 3.97 0.88
C LEU A 5 -18.04 2.87 1.78
N LEU A 6 -16.87 3.11 2.37
CA LEU A 6 -16.19 2.19 3.27
C LEU A 6 -15.34 3.00 4.25
N ARG A 7 -15.35 2.62 5.51
CA ARG A 7 -14.38 3.09 6.49
C ARG A 7 -13.94 1.94 7.37
N ILE A 8 -12.63 1.75 7.44
CA ILE A 8 -11.98 0.68 8.20
C ILE A 8 -10.97 1.35 9.14
N GLU A 9 -11.08 1.05 10.42
CA GLU A 9 -10.10 1.47 11.42
C GLU A 9 -8.98 0.44 11.47
N ASP A 10 -7.76 0.92 11.72
CA ASP A 10 -6.56 0.11 11.85
C ASP A 10 -5.98 0.22 13.27
N PRO A 11 -5.46 -0.86 13.87
CA PRO A 11 -4.93 -0.80 15.22
C PRO A 11 -3.68 0.07 15.32
N GLU A 12 -3.73 1.17 16.08
CA GLU A 12 -2.54 1.99 16.30
C GLU A 12 -1.36 1.20 16.90
N GLY A 13 -0.16 1.48 16.38
CA GLY A 13 1.10 1.00 16.95
C GLY A 13 1.54 -0.37 16.45
N ASP A 14 1.07 -0.78 15.28
CA ASP A 14 1.46 -2.01 14.58
C ASP A 14 2.37 -1.77 13.37
N ASP A 15 3.00 -0.59 13.30
CA ASP A 15 3.98 -0.12 12.30
C ASP A 15 5.35 -0.84 12.31
N PHE A 16 5.33 -2.16 12.52
CA PHE A 16 6.49 -3.05 12.65
C PHE A 16 6.41 -4.29 11.74
N GLY A 17 5.62 -4.22 10.68
CA GLY A 17 5.50 -5.22 9.61
C GLY A 17 5.17 -6.61 10.16
N PRO A 18 5.97 -7.64 9.88
CA PRO A 18 5.75 -9.00 10.39
C PRO A 18 5.98 -9.17 11.91
N GLY A 19 6.15 -8.07 12.66
CA GLY A 19 6.42 -8.09 14.11
C GLY A 19 7.86 -7.77 14.50
N THR A 20 8.76 -7.63 13.53
CA THR A 20 10.20 -7.48 13.76
C THR A 20 10.79 -6.19 13.21
N TYR A 21 10.05 -5.44 12.40
CA TYR A 21 10.62 -4.29 11.71
C TYR A 21 10.89 -3.13 12.65
N THR A 22 11.94 -2.38 12.34
CA THR A 22 12.34 -1.20 13.11
C THR A 22 12.58 -0.03 12.19
N TYR A 23 12.17 1.16 12.61
CA TYR A 23 12.35 2.40 11.86
C TYR A 23 13.82 2.70 11.53
N PRO A 24 14.08 3.44 10.43
CA PRO A 24 15.39 4.03 10.20
C PRO A 24 15.77 5.00 11.33
N THR A 25 17.07 5.20 11.54
CA THR A 25 17.56 5.94 12.72
C THR A 25 17.69 7.44 12.50
N ASP A 26 17.55 7.94 11.26
CA ASP A 26 17.60 9.38 10.98
C ASP A 26 16.36 10.08 11.54
N GLY A 27 16.55 11.29 12.08
CA GLY A 27 15.49 12.04 12.77
C GLY A 27 14.36 12.54 11.87
N VAL A 28 14.47 12.39 10.54
CA VAL A 28 13.35 12.64 9.62
C VAL A 28 12.23 11.60 9.76
N PHE A 29 12.55 10.38 10.22
CA PHE A 29 11.59 9.32 10.48
C PHE A 29 11.19 9.33 11.96
N LYS A 30 9.95 9.67 12.24
CA LYS A 30 9.37 9.77 13.58
C LYS A 30 8.51 8.54 13.86
N ALA A 31 8.40 8.15 15.12
CA ALA A 31 7.48 7.11 15.54
C ALA A 31 6.06 7.45 15.09
N GLY A 32 5.37 6.49 14.45
CA GLY A 32 4.03 6.66 13.90
C GLY A 32 3.98 7.26 12.49
N ASP A 33 5.11 7.56 11.83
CA ASP A 33 5.11 8.05 10.44
C ASP A 33 4.59 6.98 9.45
N PHE A 34 4.66 5.71 9.84
CA PHE A 34 4.24 4.54 9.06
C PHE A 34 3.15 3.71 9.77
N ASP A 35 2.34 4.36 10.61
CA ASP A 35 1.29 3.75 11.43
C ASP A 35 -0.06 4.28 10.91
N LEU A 36 -0.78 3.43 10.18
CA LEU A 36 -2.12 3.67 9.70
C LEU A 36 -3.08 3.66 10.89
N THR A 37 -4.08 4.53 10.83
CA THR A 37 -5.13 4.58 11.87
C THR A 37 -6.50 4.30 11.29
N PHE A 38 -6.70 4.65 10.02
CA PHE A 38 -7.89 4.27 9.28
C PHE A 38 -7.67 4.43 7.77
N PHE A 39 -8.55 3.78 7.03
CA PHE A 39 -8.80 4.02 5.61
C PHE A 39 -10.27 4.37 5.40
N ASP A 40 -10.55 5.47 4.70
CA ASP A 40 -11.89 5.84 4.25
C ASP A 40 -11.91 5.96 2.72
N LEU A 41 -12.84 5.22 2.10
CA LEU A 41 -13.21 5.38 0.72
C LEU A 41 -14.55 6.12 0.65
N SER A 42 -14.57 7.21 -0.09
CA SER A 42 -15.76 8.03 -0.26
C SER A 42 -15.89 8.57 -1.69
N SER A 43 -17.07 9.06 -2.05
CA SER A 43 -17.34 9.62 -3.39
C SER A 43 -18.21 10.86 -3.35
N ASP A 44 -17.95 11.80 -4.25
CA ASP A 44 -18.85 12.94 -4.54
C ASP A 44 -19.69 12.73 -5.81
N GLY A 45 -19.62 11.54 -6.41
CA GLY A 45 -20.23 11.16 -7.68
C GLY A 45 -19.35 11.42 -8.91
N ALA A 46 -18.34 12.29 -8.81
CA ALA A 46 -17.38 12.55 -9.89
C ALA A 46 -16.02 11.90 -9.62
N ASN A 47 -15.60 11.84 -8.36
CA ASN A 47 -14.33 11.26 -7.92
C ASN A 47 -14.57 10.21 -6.83
N LEU A 48 -13.63 9.27 -6.75
CA LEU A 48 -13.37 8.51 -5.53
C LEU A 48 -12.26 9.20 -4.74
N TYR A 49 -12.42 9.23 -3.42
CA TYR A 49 -11.49 9.78 -2.46
C TYR A 49 -11.01 8.65 -1.55
N PHE A 50 -9.69 8.46 -1.52
CA PHE A 50 -8.99 7.46 -0.73
C PHE A 50 -8.23 8.22 0.36
N THR A 51 -8.71 8.12 1.59
CA THR A 51 -8.20 8.88 2.74
C THR A 51 -7.53 7.92 3.72
N PHE A 52 -6.27 8.20 4.06
CA PHE A 52 -5.44 7.38 4.93
C PHE A 52 -5.07 8.19 6.17
N GLY A 53 -5.61 7.82 7.32
CA GLY A 53 -5.21 8.39 8.59
C GLY A 53 -3.82 7.89 8.97
N ILE A 54 -2.93 8.80 9.35
CA ILE A 54 -1.59 8.47 9.85
C ILE A 54 -1.52 8.89 11.31
N LYS A 55 -0.87 8.09 12.17
CA LYS A 55 -0.81 8.40 13.60
C LYS A 55 0.06 9.62 13.92
N ALA A 56 1.24 9.70 13.31
CA ALA A 56 2.13 10.85 13.50
C ALA A 56 1.68 12.06 12.67
N GLU A 57 2.13 13.25 13.07
CA GLU A 57 1.99 14.46 12.26
C GLU A 57 2.67 14.25 10.89
N ILE A 58 1.89 14.38 9.81
CA ILE A 58 2.39 14.17 8.45
C ILE A 58 3.36 15.28 8.06
N ALA A 59 4.65 14.96 8.07
CA ALA A 59 5.72 15.91 7.78
C ALA A 59 6.21 15.85 6.32
N ASN A 60 6.71 16.99 5.85
CA ASN A 60 7.32 17.12 4.52
C ASN A 60 8.82 17.49 4.60
N GLY A 61 9.60 16.67 5.30
CA GLY A 61 11.02 16.95 5.59
C GLY A 61 11.90 17.12 4.35
N TRP A 62 11.50 16.59 3.20
CA TRP A 62 12.24 16.64 1.93
C TRP A 62 11.56 17.50 0.86
N GLY A 63 10.49 18.21 1.19
CA GLY A 63 9.86 19.17 0.28
C GLY A 63 9.22 18.55 -0.96
N SER A 64 8.55 17.40 -0.80
CA SER A 64 7.72 16.79 -1.84
C SER A 64 6.60 17.76 -2.29
N PRO A 65 6.20 17.72 -3.57
CA PRO A 65 5.07 18.50 -4.08
C PRO A 65 3.71 18.12 -3.49
N SER A 66 3.50 16.86 -3.08
CA SER A 66 2.23 16.38 -2.51
C SER A 66 2.05 16.70 -1.03
N GLY A 67 3.06 17.29 -0.38
CA GLY A 67 2.97 17.74 1.02
C GLY A 67 3.39 16.74 2.09
N PHE A 68 3.94 15.58 1.72
CA PHE A 68 4.49 14.57 2.63
C PHE A 68 5.69 13.86 1.98
N SER A 69 6.66 13.41 2.78
CA SER A 69 7.94 12.93 2.22
C SER A 69 8.20 11.44 2.39
N VAL A 70 7.85 10.85 3.53
CA VAL A 70 8.44 9.56 3.91
C VAL A 70 7.51 8.38 3.59
N GLN A 71 6.21 8.60 3.45
CA GLN A 71 5.20 7.58 3.19
C GLN A 71 5.09 7.21 1.70
N SER A 72 4.81 5.94 1.44
CA SER A 72 4.31 5.42 0.16
C SER A 72 3.13 4.51 0.47
N LEU A 73 1.93 4.90 0.05
CA LEU A 73 0.68 4.17 0.25
C LEU A 73 0.30 3.43 -1.02
N ASP A 74 -0.14 2.20 -0.89
CA ASP A 74 -0.73 1.45 -1.99
C ASP A 74 -2.19 1.13 -1.69
N VAL A 75 -3.05 1.18 -2.72
CA VAL A 75 -4.38 0.58 -2.70
C VAL A 75 -4.49 -0.36 -3.88
N TYR A 76 -4.75 -1.63 -3.62
CA TYR A 76 -5.03 -2.64 -4.64
C TYR A 76 -6.54 -2.86 -4.69
N ILE A 77 -7.13 -2.74 -5.89
CA ILE A 77 -8.57 -2.79 -6.11
C ILE A 77 -8.86 -4.00 -7.00
N ASP A 78 -9.54 -4.99 -6.43
CA ASP A 78 -10.10 -6.14 -7.12
C ASP A 78 -11.58 -5.87 -7.37
N LYS A 79 -11.97 -5.76 -8.66
CA LYS A 79 -13.32 -5.35 -9.03
C LYS A 79 -14.31 -6.50 -9.11
N ASP A 80 -13.82 -7.74 -9.13
CA ASP A 80 -14.61 -8.96 -9.21
C ASP A 80 -14.13 -10.02 -8.21
N PRO A 81 -14.12 -9.67 -6.90
CA PRO A 81 -13.46 -10.48 -5.88
C PRO A 81 -13.98 -11.92 -5.84
N GLY A 82 -13.06 -12.87 -5.75
CA GLY A 82 -13.35 -14.31 -5.79
C GLY A 82 -13.32 -14.92 -7.21
N SER A 83 -13.13 -14.10 -8.25
CA SER A 83 -13.06 -14.58 -9.64
C SER A 83 -11.68 -15.08 -10.06
N ALA A 84 -10.65 -14.88 -9.22
CA ALA A 84 -9.25 -15.24 -9.49
C ALA A 84 -8.71 -14.64 -10.82
N THR A 85 -9.16 -13.42 -11.11
CA THR A 85 -8.78 -12.56 -12.24
C THR A 85 -7.82 -11.46 -11.77
N GLY A 86 -7.28 -10.66 -12.70
CA GLY A 86 -6.32 -9.61 -12.36
C GLY A 86 -4.94 -10.15 -11.93
N ALA A 87 -4.19 -9.32 -11.19
CA ALA A 87 -2.85 -9.66 -10.71
C ALA A 87 -2.85 -9.98 -9.21
N ARG A 88 -2.27 -11.13 -8.85
CA ARG A 88 -2.01 -11.45 -7.43
C ARG A 88 -0.79 -10.74 -6.88
N MET A 89 0.31 -10.72 -7.64
CA MET A 89 1.53 -10.05 -7.21
C MET A 89 1.26 -8.56 -7.01
N LEU A 90 1.66 -8.04 -5.85
CA LEU A 90 1.63 -6.60 -5.60
C LEU A 90 2.67 -5.88 -6.47
N LEU A 91 2.69 -4.54 -6.43
CA LEU A 91 3.60 -3.75 -7.25
C LEU A 91 5.08 -4.14 -7.01
N PRO A 92 5.98 -3.93 -8.01
CA PRO A 92 7.35 -4.39 -7.90
C PRO A 92 8.07 -3.89 -6.64
N GLY A 93 8.68 -4.83 -5.92
CA GLY A 93 9.41 -4.58 -4.68
C GLY A 93 8.58 -4.62 -3.40
N ARG A 94 7.24 -4.71 -3.46
CA ARG A 94 6.41 -4.93 -2.26
C ARG A 94 6.67 -6.30 -1.65
N ASN A 95 7.03 -7.29 -2.48
CA ASN A 95 7.35 -8.66 -2.07
C ASN A 95 6.19 -9.30 -1.27
N ALA A 96 4.99 -9.14 -1.79
CA ALA A 96 3.75 -9.72 -1.27
C ALA A 96 2.79 -9.98 -2.43
N ALA A 97 1.76 -10.78 -2.18
CA ALA A 97 0.70 -11.07 -3.13
C ALA A 97 -0.66 -11.14 -2.44
N LEU A 98 -1.73 -10.93 -3.18
CA LEU A 98 -3.09 -11.18 -2.70
C LEU A 98 -3.37 -12.68 -2.53
N VAL A 99 -4.37 -12.98 -1.70
CA VAL A 99 -4.94 -14.33 -1.54
C VAL A 99 -5.34 -14.95 -2.89
N ALA A 100 -5.39 -16.29 -2.96
CA ALA A 100 -5.47 -17.04 -4.22
C ALA A 100 -6.68 -16.72 -5.11
N ASP A 101 -7.82 -16.39 -4.50
CA ASP A 101 -9.08 -16.15 -5.22
C ASP A 101 -9.27 -14.68 -5.65
N ASN A 102 -8.27 -13.83 -5.36
CA ASN A 102 -8.33 -12.39 -5.63
C ASN A 102 -7.14 -11.94 -6.48
N GLY A 103 -7.36 -10.91 -7.28
CA GLY A 103 -6.29 -10.24 -8.00
C GLY A 103 -6.75 -8.84 -8.39
N TRP A 104 -5.85 -7.87 -8.28
CA TRP A 104 -6.20 -6.48 -8.50
C TRP A 104 -6.23 -6.16 -9.99
N ASP A 105 -7.18 -5.31 -10.38
CA ASP A 105 -7.30 -4.74 -11.73
C ASP A 105 -6.66 -3.36 -11.82
N ILE A 106 -6.77 -2.60 -10.73
CA ILE A 106 -6.26 -1.24 -10.60
C ILE A 106 -5.52 -1.15 -9.27
N ALA A 107 -4.33 -0.55 -9.29
CA ALA A 107 -3.62 -0.16 -8.08
C ALA A 107 -3.40 1.35 -8.05
N LEU A 108 -3.54 1.96 -6.87
CA LEU A 108 -3.10 3.32 -6.62
C LEU A 108 -1.78 3.25 -5.88
N TRP A 109 -0.75 3.87 -6.44
CA TRP A 109 0.52 4.05 -5.77
C TRP A 109 0.71 5.53 -5.44
N ILE A 110 0.60 5.85 -4.16
CA ILE A 110 0.45 7.20 -3.64
C ILE A 110 1.72 7.57 -2.87
N GLU A 111 2.56 8.40 -3.48
CA GLU A 111 3.78 8.91 -2.88
C GLU A 111 3.98 10.41 -3.15
N GLY A 112 4.97 10.98 -2.48
CA GLY A 112 5.19 12.42 -2.46
C GLY A 112 5.60 13.05 -3.80
N TRP A 113 6.21 12.31 -4.72
CA TRP A 113 6.77 12.90 -5.96
C TRP A 113 6.12 12.40 -7.25
N THR A 114 5.97 11.08 -7.38
CA THR A 114 5.51 10.44 -8.62
C THR A 114 4.38 9.44 -8.34
N PRO A 115 3.24 9.90 -7.78
CA PRO A 115 2.11 9.01 -7.55
C PRO A 115 1.53 8.53 -8.90
N GLN A 116 0.99 7.31 -8.94
CA GLN A 116 0.46 6.67 -10.14
C GLN A 116 -0.85 5.94 -9.88
N VAL A 117 -1.75 6.00 -10.87
CA VAL A 117 -2.76 4.98 -11.10
C VAL A 117 -2.11 3.91 -11.99
N VAL A 118 -2.17 2.66 -11.57
CA VAL A 118 -1.53 1.52 -12.23
C VAL A 118 -2.60 0.54 -12.67
N VAL A 119 -2.47 0.02 -13.88
CA VAL A 119 -3.32 -1.02 -14.47
C VAL A 119 -2.44 -2.14 -15.01
N LEU A 120 -3.06 -3.22 -15.48
CA LEU A 120 -2.36 -4.32 -16.12
C LEU A 120 -2.33 -4.14 -17.65
N ASP A 121 -1.19 -4.45 -18.27
CA ASP A 121 -1.10 -4.58 -19.72
C ASP A 121 -1.63 -5.96 -20.20
N ALA A 122 -1.48 -6.23 -21.50
CA ALA A 122 -1.96 -7.47 -22.11
C ALA A 122 -1.23 -8.73 -21.61
N ASP A 123 -0.03 -8.58 -21.04
CA ASP A 123 0.76 -9.67 -20.46
C ASP A 123 0.52 -9.79 -18.94
N GLY A 124 -0.37 -8.97 -18.37
CA GLY A 124 -0.67 -8.94 -16.94
C GLY A 124 0.41 -8.22 -16.12
N LEU A 125 1.21 -7.36 -16.75
CA LEU A 125 2.27 -6.60 -16.06
C LEU A 125 1.76 -5.21 -15.63
N PRO A 126 2.19 -4.71 -14.46
CA PRO A 126 1.81 -3.39 -13.98
C PRO A 126 2.38 -2.28 -14.87
N VAL A 127 1.51 -1.40 -15.37
CA VAL A 127 1.86 -0.24 -16.18
C VAL A 127 1.11 1.01 -15.72
N ASN A 128 1.74 2.18 -15.87
CA ASN A 128 1.14 3.46 -15.51
C ASN A 128 -0.04 3.80 -16.44
N PHE A 129 -1.24 3.97 -15.86
CA PHE A 129 -2.38 4.54 -16.56
C PHE A 129 -2.23 6.07 -16.63
N THR A 130 -1.55 6.54 -17.66
CA THR A 130 -1.04 7.91 -17.75
C THR A 130 -2.14 8.98 -17.62
N GLU A 131 -3.30 8.78 -18.24
CA GLU A 131 -4.43 9.71 -18.18
C GLU A 131 -5.00 9.79 -16.76
N ALA A 132 -5.25 8.64 -16.13
CA ALA A 132 -5.77 8.57 -14.76
C ALA A 132 -4.76 9.14 -13.75
N THR A 133 -3.48 8.82 -13.90
CA THR A 133 -2.37 9.39 -13.11
C THR A 133 -2.32 10.91 -13.22
N SER A 134 -2.51 11.46 -14.42
CA SER A 134 -2.50 12.91 -14.63
C SER A 134 -3.72 13.61 -14.00
N ALA A 135 -4.84 12.90 -13.87
CA ALA A 135 -6.05 13.40 -13.25
C ALA A 135 -6.09 13.19 -11.72
N MET A 136 -5.27 12.26 -11.21
CA MET A 136 -5.17 11.99 -9.78
C MET A 136 -4.62 13.22 -9.05
N LYS A 137 -5.21 13.52 -7.89
CA LYS A 137 -4.69 14.53 -6.97
C LYS A 137 -4.29 13.85 -5.68
N VAL A 138 -3.16 14.27 -5.11
CA VAL A 138 -2.67 13.78 -3.82
C VAL A 138 -2.33 14.99 -2.96
N TYR A 139 -2.79 14.99 -1.72
CA TYR A 139 -2.54 16.08 -0.76
C TYR A 139 -2.69 15.61 0.68
N VAL A 140 -2.21 16.43 1.62
CA VAL A 140 -2.40 16.22 3.07
C VAL A 140 -3.61 17.01 3.55
N ASP A 141 -4.56 16.34 4.21
CA ASP A 141 -5.62 16.97 4.98
C ASP A 141 -5.23 17.05 6.46
N ASN A 142 -4.73 18.22 6.85
CA ASN A 142 -4.31 18.47 8.23
C ASN A 142 -5.47 18.43 9.25
N SER A 143 -6.72 18.58 8.83
CA SER A 143 -7.87 18.54 9.75
C SER A 143 -8.18 17.13 10.22
N GLN A 144 -7.83 16.13 9.40
CA GLN A 144 -8.00 14.71 9.68
C GLN A 144 -6.66 14.01 9.99
N ASN A 145 -5.54 14.73 9.89
CA ASN A 145 -4.18 14.17 9.88
C ASN A 145 -4.06 12.99 8.91
N ALA A 146 -4.47 13.23 7.66
CA ALA A 146 -4.58 12.19 6.65
C ALA A 146 -3.90 12.56 5.34
N ILE A 147 -3.42 11.55 4.61
CA ILE A 147 -3.07 11.67 3.20
C ILE A 147 -4.34 11.35 2.40
N VAL A 148 -4.64 12.14 1.37
CA VAL A 148 -5.80 11.93 0.51
C VAL A 148 -5.35 11.81 -0.94
N ALA A 149 -5.82 10.77 -1.63
CA ALA A 149 -5.77 10.68 -3.08
C ALA A 149 -7.19 10.75 -3.66
N SER A 150 -7.40 11.53 -4.72
CA SER A 150 -8.67 11.54 -5.46
C SER A 150 -8.46 11.20 -6.92
N VAL A 151 -9.29 10.30 -7.46
CA VAL A 151 -9.26 9.88 -8.87
C VAL A 151 -10.67 9.97 -9.46
N PRO A 152 -10.86 10.56 -10.65
CA PRO A 152 -12.16 10.58 -11.31
C PRO A 152 -12.72 9.18 -11.54
N VAL A 153 -14.02 8.98 -11.28
CA VAL A 153 -14.69 7.68 -11.34
C VAL A 153 -14.57 7.05 -12.73
N GLU A 154 -14.57 7.86 -13.79
CA GLU A 154 -14.46 7.38 -15.18
C GLU A 154 -13.20 6.54 -15.47
N PHE A 155 -12.11 6.75 -14.72
CA PHE A 155 -10.88 5.98 -14.88
C PHE A 155 -10.92 4.58 -14.26
N PHE A 156 -11.92 4.29 -13.43
CA PHE A 156 -12.12 2.94 -12.90
C PHE A 156 -12.97 2.06 -13.84
N GLY A 157 -13.56 2.62 -14.90
CA GLY A 157 -14.41 1.88 -15.84
C GLY A 157 -15.74 1.44 -15.24
N GLU A 158 -16.30 0.35 -15.74
CA GLU A 158 -17.59 -0.20 -15.25
C GLU A 158 -17.43 -0.90 -13.90
N GLY A 159 -18.48 -0.87 -13.07
CA GLY A 159 -18.52 -1.55 -11.77
C GLY A 159 -18.96 -0.61 -10.65
N GLU A 160 -19.36 -1.19 -9.52
CA GLU A 160 -19.80 -0.45 -8.34
C GLU A 160 -18.71 -0.54 -7.27
N PRO A 161 -18.07 0.56 -6.85
CA PRO A 161 -17.02 0.53 -5.84
C PRO A 161 -17.44 -0.14 -4.52
N ALA A 162 -18.73 -0.08 -4.18
CA ALA A 162 -19.30 -0.75 -3.02
C ALA A 162 -19.35 -2.29 -3.12
N THR A 163 -18.98 -2.88 -4.26
CA THR A 163 -18.90 -4.34 -4.43
C THR A 163 -17.48 -4.84 -4.67
N TRP A 164 -16.49 -3.95 -4.68
CA TRP A 164 -15.08 -4.30 -4.90
C TRP A 164 -14.41 -4.74 -3.59
N ALA A 165 -13.24 -5.35 -3.73
CA ALA A 165 -12.35 -5.63 -2.61
C ALA A 165 -11.09 -4.76 -2.67
N TYR A 166 -10.55 -4.44 -1.50
CA TYR A 166 -9.44 -3.53 -1.33
C TYR A 166 -8.34 -4.15 -0.47
N ALA A 167 -7.08 -3.98 -0.84
CA ALA A 167 -5.95 -4.17 0.07
C ALA A 167 -5.16 -2.87 0.15
N VAL A 168 -4.83 -2.42 1.37
CA VAL A 168 -4.16 -1.15 1.62
C VAL A 168 -2.88 -1.40 2.39
N ALA A 169 -1.76 -0.87 1.90
CA ALA A 169 -0.46 -1.06 2.53
C ALA A 169 0.28 0.27 2.63
N LEU A 170 1.01 0.45 3.73
CA LEU A 170 1.90 1.58 3.99
C LEU A 170 3.35 1.11 4.03
N LEU A 171 4.17 1.78 3.22
CA LEU A 171 5.60 1.54 3.05
C LEU A 171 6.39 2.84 3.22
N GLY A 172 7.71 2.71 3.36
CA GLY A 172 8.60 3.87 3.25
C GLY A 172 8.89 4.22 1.80
N GLN A 173 8.74 5.49 1.44
CA GLN A 173 9.15 6.08 0.19
C GLN A 173 10.68 6.00 0.03
N GLU A 174 11.17 5.68 -1.17
CA GLU A 174 12.58 5.68 -1.53
C GLU A 174 12.83 6.36 -2.89
N GLY A 175 13.67 7.39 -2.88
CA GLY A 175 14.08 8.11 -4.07
C GLY A 175 15.09 7.35 -4.95
N TYR A 176 15.88 6.45 -4.35
CA TYR A 176 16.97 5.69 -4.96
C TYR A 176 16.83 4.18 -4.66
N PRO A 177 15.78 3.52 -5.16
CA PRO A 177 15.47 2.14 -4.81
C PRO A 177 16.50 1.16 -5.40
N ALA A 178 16.53 -0.05 -4.84
CA ALA A 178 17.23 -1.16 -5.44
C ALA A 178 16.68 -1.49 -6.84
N ALA A 179 17.49 -2.18 -7.66
CA ALA A 179 17.07 -2.59 -8.99
C ALA A 179 15.80 -3.47 -8.93
N GLY A 180 14.82 -3.18 -9.80
CA GLY A 180 13.53 -3.89 -9.83
C GLY A 180 12.54 -3.47 -8.73
N VAL A 181 12.92 -2.62 -7.79
CA VAL A 181 12.06 -2.12 -6.72
C VAL A 181 11.47 -0.76 -7.11
N TRP A 182 10.14 -0.63 -7.04
CA TRP A 182 9.47 0.63 -7.34
C TRP A 182 9.44 1.54 -6.12
N ARG A 183 10.53 2.31 -5.93
CA ARG A 183 10.61 3.49 -5.04
C ARG A 183 10.06 3.28 -3.62
N VAL A 184 10.23 2.07 -3.10
CA VAL A 184 9.96 1.71 -1.70
C VAL A 184 11.25 1.29 -1.02
N ARG A 185 11.36 1.64 0.26
CA ARG A 185 12.58 1.53 1.07
C ARG A 185 12.84 0.10 1.48
N ASP A 186 14.10 -0.32 1.42
CA ASP A 186 14.52 -1.64 1.85
C ASP A 186 14.43 -1.83 3.37
N ILE A 187 14.28 -3.09 3.76
CA ILE A 187 14.40 -3.57 5.13
C ILE A 187 15.72 -4.34 5.26
N SER A 188 16.65 -3.82 6.06
CA SER A 188 17.92 -4.47 6.39
C SER A 188 17.76 -5.38 7.62
N LEU A 189 18.75 -6.24 7.89
CA LEU A 189 18.79 -7.02 9.15
C LEU A 189 18.80 -6.10 10.40
N LYS A 190 19.44 -4.92 10.28
CA LYS A 190 19.48 -3.87 11.30
C LYS A 190 19.12 -2.56 10.65
N SER A 191 18.44 -1.67 11.39
CA SER A 191 18.12 -0.35 10.89
C SER A 191 19.40 0.45 10.64
N GLU A 192 19.33 1.27 9.60
CA GLU A 192 20.36 2.24 9.24
C GLU A 192 19.73 3.64 9.24
N ALA A 193 20.49 4.69 8.94
CA ALA A 193 19.95 6.05 8.91
C ALA A 193 18.72 6.18 7.98
N TYR A 194 18.77 5.54 6.81
CA TYR A 194 17.72 5.59 5.79
C TYR A 194 17.26 4.20 5.36
N ARG A 195 17.37 3.18 6.20
CA ARG A 195 16.77 1.86 5.91
C ARG A 195 16.11 1.32 7.15
N PHE A 196 14.96 0.67 6.97
CA PHE A 196 14.35 -0.08 8.05
C PHE A 196 15.26 -1.24 8.45
N GLY A 197 15.02 -1.77 9.65
CA GLY A 197 15.70 -2.94 10.20
C GLY A 197 14.74 -4.10 10.43
N GLY A 198 15.28 -5.24 10.89
CA GLY A 198 14.47 -6.36 11.35
C GLY A 198 14.07 -7.38 10.29
N ALA A 199 14.64 -7.29 9.09
CA ALA A 199 14.41 -8.29 8.05
C ALA A 199 14.92 -9.69 8.50
N PRO A 200 14.26 -10.77 8.05
CA PRO A 200 14.84 -12.11 8.10
C PRO A 200 16.03 -12.23 7.14
N ALA A 201 16.82 -13.30 7.29
CA ALA A 201 17.97 -13.58 6.43
C ALA A 201 17.56 -14.23 5.09
N ASP A 202 16.64 -13.58 4.37
CA ASP A 202 16.15 -13.97 3.04
C ASP A 202 16.03 -12.76 2.11
N ASN A 203 15.63 -13.01 0.87
CA ASN A 203 15.46 -11.96 -0.14
C ASN A 203 13.98 -11.68 -0.49
N ASN A 204 13.05 -12.51 -0.02
CA ASN A 204 11.63 -12.46 -0.38
C ASN A 204 10.72 -11.93 0.74
N HIS A 205 11.27 -11.43 1.84
CA HIS A 205 10.50 -10.64 2.80
C HIS A 205 9.87 -9.39 2.15
N THR A 206 8.72 -9.00 2.68
CA THR A 206 7.97 -7.81 2.28
C THR A 206 8.67 -6.51 2.69
N ARG A 207 8.41 -5.42 1.95
CA ARG A 207 8.78 -4.05 2.38
C ARG A 207 7.63 -3.32 3.08
N ILE A 208 6.49 -3.98 3.26
CA ILE A 208 5.33 -3.43 3.93
C ILE A 208 5.64 -3.24 5.42
N ILE A 209 5.46 -2.02 5.90
CA ILE A 209 5.67 -1.64 7.30
C ILE A 209 4.38 -1.80 8.08
N ASP A 210 3.27 -1.53 7.41
CA ASP A 210 1.94 -1.56 7.99
C ASP A 210 0.95 -1.94 6.88
N LEU A 211 0.05 -2.85 7.19
CA LEU A 211 -0.98 -3.40 6.33
C LEU A 211 -2.33 -3.26 7.05
N LEU A 212 -3.24 -2.50 6.44
CA LEU A 212 -4.58 -2.27 6.96
C LEU A 212 -5.29 -3.60 7.27
N ILE A 213 -5.44 -3.92 8.55
CA ILE A 213 -6.12 -5.10 9.04
C ILE A 213 -6.94 -4.70 10.27
N PRO A 214 -8.28 -4.63 10.15
CA PRO A 214 -9.11 -4.20 11.27
C PRO A 214 -9.02 -5.16 12.46
N GLU A 215 -9.20 -4.60 13.66
CA GLU A 215 -9.30 -5.41 14.88
C GLU A 215 -10.40 -6.49 14.73
N GLY A 216 -10.05 -7.74 15.04
CA GLY A 216 -10.98 -8.87 14.95
C GLY A 216 -11.06 -9.52 13.57
N ALA A 217 -10.26 -9.11 12.59
CA ALA A 217 -10.06 -9.85 11.34
C ALA A 217 -9.61 -11.30 11.59
N GLU A 218 -9.85 -12.19 10.64
CA GLU A 218 -9.49 -13.62 10.75
C GLU A 218 -7.97 -13.85 10.82
N THR A 219 -7.19 -12.96 10.24
CA THR A 219 -5.73 -12.98 10.20
C THR A 219 -5.20 -11.63 10.66
N ASP A 220 -4.15 -11.64 11.49
CA ASP A 220 -3.41 -10.44 11.89
C ASP A 220 -2.30 -10.09 10.89
N GLN A 221 -1.77 -8.86 10.99
CA GLN A 221 -0.70 -8.37 10.13
C GLN A 221 0.55 -9.24 10.20
N GLN A 222 0.98 -9.63 11.40
CA GLN A 222 2.20 -10.40 11.61
C GLN A 222 2.13 -11.75 10.90
N THR A 223 0.96 -12.40 10.93
CA THR A 223 0.71 -13.65 10.21
C THR A 223 0.69 -13.42 8.70
N ALA A 224 -0.04 -12.41 8.21
CA ALA A 224 -0.14 -12.11 6.78
C ALA A 224 1.22 -11.79 6.16
N LEU A 225 2.02 -10.95 6.83
CA LEU A 225 3.32 -10.48 6.37
C LEU A 225 4.48 -11.45 6.69
N GLY A 226 4.32 -12.31 7.69
CA GLY A 226 5.37 -13.21 8.18
C GLY A 226 5.29 -14.66 7.66
N THR A 227 4.17 -15.07 7.07
CA THR A 227 3.96 -16.48 6.68
C THR A 227 4.22 -16.70 5.19
N TYR A 228 5.42 -17.16 4.86
CA TYR A 228 5.81 -17.53 3.48
C TYR A 228 7.04 -18.46 3.48
N PRO A 229 7.36 -19.13 2.34
CA PRO A 229 8.59 -19.90 2.20
C PRO A 229 9.83 -18.98 2.13
N SER A 230 10.46 -18.73 3.29
CA SER A 230 11.69 -17.92 3.37
C SER A 230 12.80 -18.45 2.43
N SER A 231 13.40 -17.55 1.65
CA SER A 231 14.32 -17.92 0.57
C SER A 231 15.40 -16.87 0.32
N ALA A 232 16.67 -17.27 0.44
CA ALA A 232 17.84 -16.45 0.08
C ALA A 232 18.16 -16.48 -1.43
N SER A 233 17.31 -17.09 -2.28
CA SER A 233 17.47 -17.03 -3.74
C SER A 233 17.03 -15.66 -4.26
N PRO A 234 17.46 -15.24 -5.48
CA PRO A 234 16.92 -14.04 -6.11
C PRO A 234 15.39 -14.04 -6.17
N VAL A 235 14.79 -12.86 -6.10
CA VAL A 235 13.33 -12.70 -6.21
C VAL A 235 12.81 -12.96 -7.62
N ASP A 236 13.66 -12.75 -8.63
CA ASP A 236 13.32 -12.96 -10.03
C ASP A 236 12.88 -14.41 -10.28
N GLY A 237 11.70 -14.58 -10.88
CA GLY A 237 11.13 -15.89 -11.20
C GLY A 237 10.33 -16.54 -10.07
N LYS A 238 10.20 -15.88 -8.91
CA LYS A 238 9.27 -16.29 -7.85
C LYS A 238 7.82 -15.97 -8.21
N GLY A 239 6.89 -16.81 -7.77
CA GLY A 239 5.45 -16.61 -7.94
C GLY A 239 4.79 -16.07 -6.67
N PRO A 240 3.47 -15.79 -6.70
CA PRO A 240 2.71 -15.28 -5.55
C PRO A 240 2.93 -16.02 -4.24
N ASP A 241 2.92 -17.35 -4.28
CA ASP A 241 2.97 -18.19 -3.07
C ASP A 241 4.39 -18.34 -2.49
N ASP A 242 5.39 -17.70 -3.10
CA ASP A 242 6.73 -17.52 -2.53
C ASP A 242 6.83 -16.29 -1.60
N PHE A 243 5.78 -15.46 -1.50
CA PHE A 243 5.77 -14.20 -0.76
C PHE A 243 4.69 -14.17 0.33
N ALA A 244 4.71 -13.12 1.15
CA ALA A 244 3.64 -12.81 2.09
C ALA A 244 2.27 -12.72 1.38
N ILE A 245 1.22 -13.24 2.02
CA ILE A 245 -0.13 -13.28 1.46
C ILE A 245 -1.02 -12.26 2.18
N VAL A 246 -1.45 -11.25 1.43
CA VAL A 246 -2.25 -10.13 1.91
C VAL A 246 -3.74 -10.44 1.73
N PRO A 247 -4.56 -10.36 2.80
CA PRO A 247 -6.01 -10.48 2.69
C PRO A 247 -6.59 -9.25 1.98
N VAL A 248 -7.81 -9.38 1.46
CA VAL A 248 -8.58 -8.27 0.91
C VAL A 248 -9.74 -7.93 1.85
N ILE A 249 -10.11 -6.67 1.88
CA ILE A 249 -11.23 -6.13 2.62
C ILE A 249 -12.39 -5.93 1.65
N LEU A 250 -13.55 -6.50 1.98
CA LEU A 250 -14.79 -6.26 1.26
C LEU A 250 -15.49 -5.04 1.86
N VAL A 251 -16.19 -4.30 1.01
CA VAL A 251 -17.14 -3.30 1.47
C VAL A 251 -18.37 -4.06 2.03
N GLU A 252 -18.54 -4.10 3.35
CA GLU A 252 -19.74 -4.67 3.94
C GLU A 252 -20.95 -3.74 3.70
N ASN A 253 -22.09 -4.32 3.32
CA ASN A 253 -23.36 -3.61 3.14
C ASN A 253 -24.13 -3.43 4.44
#